data_AF-A0A5F8HK34-F1
#
_entry.id   AF-A0A5F8HK34-F1
#
_cell.length_a   1.000
_cell.length_b   1.000
_cell.length_c   1.000
_cell.angle_alpha   90.00
_cell.angle_beta   90.00
_cell.angle_gamma   90.00
#
_symmetry.space_group_name_H-M   'P 1'
#
loop_
_entity.id
_entity.type
_entity.pdbx_description
1 polymer ?
#
loop_
_entity_poly.entity_id
_entity_poly.type
_entity_poly.pdbx_seq_one_letter_code
_entity_poly.pdbx_strand_id
1 'polypeptide(L)'
;MLSRLALHAAGALAPALKNAAPLAPGVLQTTRIFHTASPRLAPLPPLPEHGGKVRHGLIPEEFFEFMYPKTGVTGPYVLGTVITADTFAAMSTLGLFVYIVKKYGASVAAFADKLREDQLAEAEGLKQTSMKNIQDAIDLEKQQQDLVGKRHYLFDVQRNNIAMTIELFYRERLHKVYTEVKNRLDYHIAKQNMMRRKEQEHMITWVENHVVKSISAQQEKETIAKCIAEDVFSVTLNKNIPLKKKKKKKKTVSNTIKRLSATPQIHTTCHWFTKIC
;
A
#
# COMPACT_ATOMS: atom_id res chain seq x y z
N MET A 1 25.45 28.87 33.31
CA MET A 1 26.72 28.91 32.56
C MET A 1 26.52 28.60 31.08
N LEU A 2 25.49 29.12 30.40
CA LEU A 2 25.29 28.98 28.94
C LEU A 2 24.55 30.20 28.33
N SER A 3 24.75 31.39 28.89
CA SER A 3 24.06 32.62 28.44
C SER A 3 25.02 33.72 27.99
N ARG A 4 26.34 33.45 27.91
CA ARG A 4 27.35 34.44 27.50
C ARG A 4 28.10 34.11 26.20
N LEU A 5 27.85 32.95 25.57
CA LEU A 5 28.47 32.58 24.29
C LEU A 5 27.62 32.92 23.05
N ALA A 6 26.33 33.27 23.22
CA ALA A 6 25.47 33.65 22.09
C ALA A 6 25.63 35.12 21.65
N LEU A 7 26.33 35.96 22.42
CA LEU A 7 26.46 37.40 22.15
C LEU A 7 27.75 37.80 21.42
N HIS A 8 28.72 36.89 21.24
CA HIS A 8 29.98 37.19 20.54
C HIS A 8 30.05 36.68 19.09
N ALA A 9 29.03 35.98 18.60
CA ALA A 9 28.94 35.57 17.19
C ALA A 9 28.04 36.48 16.33
N ALA A 10 27.52 37.58 16.90
CA ALA A 10 26.64 38.53 16.22
C ALA A 10 27.38 39.80 15.70
N GLY A 11 28.71 39.87 15.82
CA GLY A 11 29.51 41.06 15.48
C GLY A 11 30.19 41.04 14.11
N ALA A 12 30.04 39.99 13.31
CA ALA A 12 30.79 39.83 12.07
C ALA A 12 29.89 39.46 10.88
N LEU A 13 28.85 40.25 10.60
CA LEU A 13 28.21 40.35 9.27
C LEU A 13 27.09 41.40 9.29
N ALA A 14 27.46 42.67 9.28
CA ALA A 14 26.62 43.76 8.80
C ALA A 14 27.52 44.71 8.00
N PRO A 15 27.29 44.84 6.69
CA PRO A 15 26.35 45.86 6.26
C PRO A 15 25.57 45.44 5.00
N ALA A 16 24.33 44.94 5.11
CA ALA A 16 23.44 44.83 3.94
C ALA A 16 21.94 44.71 4.27
N LEU A 17 21.51 45.08 5.47
CA LEU A 17 20.10 44.96 5.89
C LEU A 17 19.53 46.35 6.16
N LYS A 18 19.35 47.13 5.08
CA LYS A 18 18.67 48.44 5.16
C LYS A 18 17.25 48.45 4.60
N ASN A 19 16.71 47.36 4.04
CA ASN A 19 15.33 47.34 3.57
C ASN A 19 14.66 46.00 3.91
N ALA A 20 14.08 45.89 5.10
CA ALA A 20 13.12 44.83 5.42
C ALA A 20 12.02 45.42 6.32
N ALA A 21 10.93 45.83 5.69
CA ALA A 21 9.67 46.14 6.35
C ALA A 21 8.89 44.82 6.62
N PRO A 22 8.04 44.76 7.66
CA PRO A 22 7.43 43.51 8.13
C PRO A 22 6.30 43.02 7.21
N LEU A 23 6.24 41.70 7.02
CA LEU A 23 5.22 41.01 6.23
C LEU A 23 3.90 40.92 7.01
N ALA A 24 2.85 41.57 6.49
CA ALA A 24 1.46 41.30 6.83
C ALA A 24 0.92 40.12 5.99
N PRO A 25 0.05 39.25 6.54
CA PRO A 25 -0.46 38.09 5.82
C PRO A 25 -1.67 38.50 4.96
N GLY A 26 -1.49 38.62 3.65
CA GLY A 26 -2.63 38.90 2.77
C GLY A 26 -2.33 39.52 1.42
N VAL A 27 -1.20 39.20 0.79
CA VAL A 27 -0.99 39.52 -0.63
C VAL A 27 -0.33 38.32 -1.28
N LEU A 28 -1.11 37.54 -2.03
CA LEU A 28 -0.58 36.73 -3.13
C LEU A 28 0.14 37.71 -4.07
N GLN A 29 1.44 37.87 -3.90
CA GLN A 29 2.27 38.39 -4.97
C GLN A 29 2.33 37.31 -6.05
N THR A 30 1.30 37.28 -6.89
CA THR A 30 1.51 37.00 -8.31
C THR A 30 2.54 38.03 -8.76
N THR A 31 3.80 37.61 -8.76
CA THR A 31 4.88 38.34 -9.42
C THR A 31 4.50 38.36 -10.90
N ARG A 32 3.69 39.35 -11.27
CA ARG A 32 3.53 39.77 -12.65
C ARG A 32 4.96 40.05 -13.06
N ILE A 33 5.52 39.21 -13.92
CA ILE A 33 6.83 39.42 -14.52
C ILE A 33 6.67 40.70 -15.33
N PHE A 34 6.85 41.84 -14.68
CA PHE A 34 6.87 43.12 -15.33
C PHE A 34 8.03 43.05 -16.31
N HIS A 35 7.72 43.34 -17.57
CA HIS A 35 8.60 43.38 -18.71
C HIS A 35 9.70 44.45 -18.53
N THR A 36 10.64 44.23 -17.62
CA THR A 36 11.95 44.90 -17.61
C THR A 36 12.98 44.10 -18.39
N ALA A 37 12.52 43.15 -19.21
CA ALA A 37 13.35 42.57 -20.25
C ALA A 37 13.67 43.70 -21.23
N SER A 38 14.96 44.04 -21.35
CA SER A 38 15.47 44.96 -22.38
C SER A 38 14.73 44.72 -23.71
N PRO A 39 14.35 45.76 -24.47
CA PRO A 39 13.58 45.61 -25.73
C PRO A 39 14.22 44.67 -26.76
N ARG A 40 15.48 44.26 -26.55
CA ARG A 40 16.17 43.19 -27.30
C ARG A 40 15.69 41.76 -27.01
N LEU A 41 14.93 41.52 -25.94
CA LEU A 41 14.40 40.20 -25.55
C LEU A 41 12.92 40.03 -25.93
N ALA A 42 12.35 40.96 -26.70
CA ALA A 42 11.03 40.74 -27.27
C ALA A 42 11.06 39.48 -28.16
N PRO A 43 10.00 38.64 -28.15
CA PRO A 43 9.91 37.51 -29.07
C PRO A 43 10.00 38.03 -30.50
N LEU A 44 11.13 37.79 -31.16
CA LEU A 44 11.29 38.07 -32.58
C LEU A 44 10.54 36.97 -33.35
N PRO A 45 9.89 37.32 -34.47
CA PRO A 45 9.35 36.29 -35.34
C PRO A 45 10.45 35.32 -35.75
N PRO A 46 10.14 34.02 -35.91
CA PRO A 46 11.12 33.05 -36.38
C PRO A 46 11.63 33.47 -37.77
N LEU A 47 12.91 33.21 -38.04
CA LEU A 47 13.47 33.47 -39.36
C LEU A 47 12.77 32.57 -40.39
N PRO A 48 12.50 33.07 -41.61
CA PRO A 48 11.99 32.23 -42.69
C PRO A 48 13.01 31.12 -43.02
N GLU A 49 12.50 29.91 -43.27
CA GLU A 49 13.32 28.72 -43.51
C GLU A 49 14.11 28.79 -44.84
N HIS A 50 13.58 29.52 -45.82
CA HIS A 50 14.21 29.73 -47.11
C HIS A 50 14.35 31.22 -47.43
N GLY A 51 15.53 31.61 -47.90
CA GLY A 51 15.79 32.95 -48.42
C GLY A 51 15.28 33.13 -49.85
N GLY A 52 15.23 34.38 -50.30
CA GLY A 52 14.91 34.71 -51.69
C GLY A 52 15.88 34.06 -52.68
N LYS A 53 15.36 33.57 -53.81
CA LYS A 53 16.17 32.85 -54.80
C LYS A 53 17.04 33.83 -55.58
N VAL A 54 18.33 33.48 -55.73
CA VAL A 54 19.34 34.32 -56.41
C VAL A 54 19.90 33.56 -57.61
N ARG A 55 19.92 34.20 -58.78
CA ARG A 55 20.55 33.67 -60.00
C ARG A 55 21.99 34.19 -60.11
N HIS A 56 22.91 33.33 -60.56
CA HIS A 56 24.34 33.64 -60.73
C HIS A 56 25.07 34.15 -59.47
N GLY A 57 24.50 33.93 -58.28
CA GLY A 57 25.10 34.27 -56.99
C GLY A 57 24.99 35.74 -56.57
N LEU A 58 24.63 36.66 -57.47
CA LEU A 58 24.62 38.10 -57.21
C LEU A 58 23.31 38.81 -57.59
N ILE A 59 22.55 38.27 -58.56
CA ILE A 59 21.34 38.92 -59.08
C ILE A 59 20.10 38.21 -58.53
N PRO A 60 19.24 38.86 -57.72
CA PRO A 60 18.04 38.25 -57.18
C PRO A 60 17.03 37.93 -58.28
N GLU A 61 16.23 36.88 -58.10
CA GLU A 61 15.18 36.50 -59.04
C GLU A 61 14.10 37.59 -59.18
N GLU A 62 13.88 38.37 -58.12
CA GLU A 62 13.02 39.57 -58.10
C GLU A 62 13.37 40.57 -59.21
N PHE A 63 14.66 40.70 -59.56
CA PHE A 63 15.10 41.58 -60.65
C PHE A 63 14.72 41.02 -62.03
N PHE A 64 14.74 39.70 -62.18
CA PHE A 64 14.29 39.03 -63.40
C PHE A 64 12.77 39.13 -63.54
N GLU A 65 12.01 38.98 -62.46
CA GLU A 65 10.55 39.13 -62.47
C GLU A 65 10.12 40.56 -62.80
N PHE A 66 10.84 41.57 -62.26
CA PHE A 66 10.60 42.97 -62.60
C PHE A 66 10.79 43.27 -64.09
N MET A 67 11.80 42.68 -64.73
CA MET A 67 12.13 42.90 -66.15
C MET A 67 11.34 41.98 -67.10
N TYR A 68 10.75 40.89 -66.60
CA TYR A 68 9.98 39.93 -67.36
C TYR A 68 8.85 40.55 -68.22
N PRO A 69 7.97 41.44 -67.68
CA PRO A 69 6.88 42.02 -68.47
C PRO A 69 7.35 43.03 -69.54
N LYS A 70 8.62 43.46 -69.53
CA LYS A 70 9.14 44.47 -70.47
C LYS A 70 10.02 43.88 -71.55
N THR A 71 10.86 42.91 -71.19
CA THR A 71 11.94 42.43 -72.07
C THR A 71 12.05 40.91 -72.12
N GLY A 72 11.08 40.20 -71.52
CA GLY A 72 11.11 38.75 -71.40
C GLY A 72 12.32 38.25 -70.59
N VAL A 73 12.58 36.93 -70.66
CA VAL A 73 13.66 36.27 -69.91
C VAL A 73 15.05 36.72 -70.35
N THR A 74 15.22 37.10 -71.63
CA THR A 74 16.52 37.45 -72.21
C THR A 74 16.97 38.86 -71.88
N GLY A 75 16.06 39.78 -71.54
CA GLY A 75 16.36 41.19 -71.28
C GLY A 75 17.46 41.43 -70.24
N PRO A 76 17.37 40.86 -69.02
CA PRO A 76 18.39 41.04 -67.99
C PRO A 76 19.79 40.54 -68.39
N TYR A 77 19.87 39.53 -69.26
CA TYR A 77 21.15 38.97 -69.72
C TYR A 77 21.86 39.87 -70.72
N VAL A 78 21.11 40.55 -71.59
CA VAL A 78 21.66 41.47 -72.60
C VAL A 78 22.17 42.77 -71.97
N LEU A 79 21.55 43.21 -70.87
CA LEU A 79 22.00 44.41 -70.15
C LEU A 79 23.33 44.22 -69.41
N GLY A 80 23.75 42.99 -69.13
CA GLY A 80 24.95 42.70 -68.35
C GLY A 80 26.28 42.75 -69.11
N THR A 81 26.27 42.87 -70.44
CA THR A 81 27.49 42.78 -71.25
C THR A 81 28.10 44.16 -71.53
N VAL A 82 28.93 44.66 -70.61
CA VAL A 82 29.81 45.82 -70.84
C VAL A 82 31.25 45.40 -70.56
N ILE A 83 32.13 45.50 -71.57
CA ILE A 83 33.52 45.02 -71.50
C ILE A 83 34.48 46.21 -71.53
N THR A 84 35.30 46.33 -70.47
CA THR A 84 36.42 47.27 -70.34
C THR A 84 37.73 46.51 -70.11
N ALA A 85 38.88 47.14 -70.38
CA ALA A 85 40.19 46.47 -70.45
C ALA A 85 40.71 45.87 -69.12
N ASP A 86 40.19 46.30 -67.97
CA ASP A 86 40.59 45.79 -66.63
C ASP A 86 39.98 44.43 -66.25
N THR A 87 39.20 43.81 -67.15
CA THR A 87 38.42 42.60 -66.88
C THR A 87 39.23 41.31 -66.73
N PHE A 88 40.46 41.23 -67.26
CA PHE A 88 41.23 39.97 -67.26
C PHE A 88 41.69 39.53 -65.85
N ALA A 89 42.22 40.46 -65.05
CA ALA A 89 42.62 40.18 -63.68
C ALA A 89 41.39 39.88 -62.80
N ALA A 90 40.31 40.64 -62.96
CA ALA A 90 39.06 40.43 -62.24
C ALA A 90 38.42 39.06 -62.55
N MET A 91 38.47 38.59 -63.80
CA MET A 91 37.95 37.28 -64.19
C MET A 91 38.70 36.12 -63.52
N SER A 92 40.03 36.21 -63.42
CA SER A 92 40.84 35.18 -62.74
C SER A 92 40.50 35.09 -61.25
N THR A 93 40.37 36.24 -60.58
CA THR A 93 39.99 36.30 -59.15
C THR A 93 38.56 35.78 -58.94
N LEU A 94 37.59 36.18 -59.76
CA LEU A 94 36.21 35.70 -59.69
C LEU A 94 36.12 34.18 -59.92
N GLY A 95 36.89 33.63 -60.86
CA GLY A 95 36.94 32.19 -61.13
C GLY A 95 37.38 31.38 -59.91
N LEU A 96 38.40 31.87 -59.19
CA LEU A 96 38.87 31.23 -57.96
C LEU A 96 37.82 31.27 -56.84
N PHE A 97 37.14 32.41 -56.67
CA PHE A 97 36.04 32.54 -55.69
C PHE A 97 34.89 31.58 -55.99
N VAL A 98 34.47 31.46 -57.26
CA VAL A 98 33.42 30.52 -57.66
C VAL A 98 33.84 29.07 -57.40
N TYR A 99 35.10 28.72 -57.62
CA TYR A 99 35.62 27.37 -57.33
C TYR A 99 35.55 27.04 -55.84
N ILE A 100 35.97 27.96 -54.96
CA ILE A 100 35.95 27.79 -53.50
C ILE A 100 34.50 27.64 -53.01
N VAL A 101 33.58 28.51 -53.45
CA VAL A 101 32.17 28.45 -53.05
C VAL A 101 31.52 27.15 -53.50
N LYS A 102 31.80 26.68 -54.72
CA LYS A 102 31.24 25.40 -55.21
C LYS A 102 31.81 24.17 -54.51
N LYS A 103 33.08 24.18 -54.11
CA LYS A 103 33.74 23.02 -53.47
C LYS A 103 33.53 22.95 -51.96
N TYR A 104 33.60 24.10 -51.27
CA TYR A 104 33.51 24.17 -49.81
C TYR A 104 32.16 24.70 -49.31
N GLY A 105 31.28 25.18 -50.19
CA GLY A 105 29.99 25.74 -49.77
C GLY A 105 29.11 24.73 -49.01
N ALA A 106 29.04 23.49 -49.48
CA ALA A 106 28.23 22.45 -48.83
C ALA A 106 28.78 22.07 -47.44
N SER A 107 30.10 22.00 -47.26
CA SER A 107 30.69 21.66 -45.97
C SER A 107 30.57 22.80 -44.96
N VAL A 108 30.70 24.06 -45.41
CA VAL A 108 30.50 25.23 -44.55
C VAL A 108 29.03 25.39 -44.15
N ALA A 109 28.09 25.16 -45.06
CA ALA A 109 26.66 25.18 -44.75
C ALA A 109 26.30 24.12 -43.69
N ALA A 110 26.70 22.86 -43.91
CA ALA A 110 26.47 21.78 -42.96
C ALA A 110 27.14 22.01 -41.59
N PHE A 111 28.28 22.71 -41.55
CA PHE A 111 28.93 23.10 -40.28
C PHE A 111 28.16 24.21 -39.56
N ALA A 112 27.66 25.20 -40.29
CA ALA A 112 26.83 26.27 -39.72
C ALA A 112 25.51 25.72 -39.14
N ASP A 113 24.88 24.76 -39.83
CA ASP A 113 23.65 24.12 -39.37
C ASP A 113 23.90 23.30 -38.10
N LYS A 114 24.97 22.50 -38.05
CA LYS A 114 25.36 21.75 -36.84
C LYS A 114 25.57 22.65 -35.62
N LEU A 115 26.25 23.78 -35.78
CA LEU A 115 26.45 24.72 -34.66
C LEU A 115 25.11 25.28 -34.13
N ARG A 116 24.11 25.46 -34.98
CA ARG A 116 22.77 25.88 -34.57
C ARG A 116 22.03 24.75 -33.86
N GLU A 117 22.08 23.54 -34.41
CA GLU A 117 21.49 22.34 -33.80
C GLU A 117 22.09 22.05 -32.42
N ASP A 118 23.40 22.11 -32.27
CA ASP A 118 24.10 21.88 -30.99
C ASP A 118 23.68 22.92 -29.93
N GLN A 119 23.59 24.20 -30.30
CA GLN A 119 23.12 25.26 -29.40
C GLN A 119 21.66 25.07 -28.98
N LEU A 120 20.80 24.66 -29.90
CA LEU A 120 19.40 24.35 -29.61
C LEU A 120 19.29 23.11 -28.71
N ALA A 121 20.04 22.06 -29.00
CA ALA A 121 20.05 20.82 -28.22
C ALA A 121 20.56 21.04 -26.79
N GLU A 122 21.60 21.87 -26.59
CA GLU A 122 22.07 22.25 -25.26
C GLU A 122 21.00 23.05 -24.50
N ALA A 123 20.38 24.03 -25.14
CA ALA A 123 19.33 24.84 -24.53
C ALA A 123 18.10 23.99 -24.16
N GLU A 124 17.69 23.06 -25.01
CA GLU A 124 16.61 22.11 -24.75
C GLU A 124 16.98 21.12 -23.64
N GLY A 125 18.22 20.62 -23.62
CA GLY A 125 18.75 19.76 -22.56
C GLY A 125 18.74 20.44 -21.19
N LEU A 126 19.19 21.70 -21.12
CA LEU A 126 19.15 22.50 -19.89
C LEU A 126 17.72 22.78 -19.44
N LYS A 127 16.83 23.11 -20.38
CA LYS A 127 15.40 23.26 -20.08
C LYS A 127 14.81 21.97 -19.53
N GLN A 128 15.04 20.83 -20.18
CA GLN A 128 14.47 19.56 -19.75
C GLN A 128 15.03 19.09 -18.41
N THR A 129 16.32 19.27 -18.15
CA THR A 129 16.92 18.96 -16.84
C THR A 129 16.37 19.86 -15.75
N SER A 130 16.24 21.18 -16.00
CA SER A 130 15.63 22.09 -15.04
C SER A 130 14.16 21.75 -14.74
N MET A 131 13.37 21.40 -15.76
CA MET A 131 11.98 20.97 -15.60
C MET A 131 11.88 19.67 -14.79
N LYS A 132 12.75 18.69 -15.05
CA LYS A 132 12.83 17.45 -14.26
C LYS A 132 13.19 17.72 -12.81
N ASN A 133 14.23 18.51 -12.55
CA ASN A 133 14.66 18.84 -11.20
C ASN A 133 13.55 19.54 -10.39
N ILE A 134 12.81 20.46 -11.03
CA ILE A 134 11.67 21.14 -10.40
C ILE A 134 10.52 20.14 -10.14
N GLN A 135 10.23 19.26 -11.08
CA GLN A 135 9.19 18.23 -10.91
C GLN A 135 9.54 17.26 -9.78
N ASP A 136 10.78 16.79 -9.71
CA ASP A 136 11.28 15.91 -8.65
C ASP A 136 11.18 16.60 -7.27
N ALA A 137 11.53 17.89 -7.20
CA ALA A 137 11.39 18.67 -5.98
C ALA A 137 9.91 18.81 -5.56
N ILE A 138 8.99 19.05 -6.50
CA ILE A 138 7.55 19.11 -6.22
C ILE A 138 7.03 17.77 -5.69
N ASP A 139 7.46 16.65 -6.28
CA ASP A 139 6.98 15.33 -5.87
C ASP A 139 7.56 14.91 -4.51
N LEU A 140 8.80 15.32 -4.20
CA LEU A 140 9.37 15.17 -2.86
C LEU A 140 8.60 15.97 -1.80
N GLU A 141 8.25 17.22 -2.09
CA GLU A 141 7.43 18.06 -1.19
C GLU A 141 6.03 17.47 -0.98
N LYS A 142 5.39 16.96 -2.03
CA LYS A 142 4.10 16.25 -1.89
C LYS A 142 4.21 15.02 -0.99
N GLN A 143 5.26 14.22 -1.16
CA GLN A 143 5.50 13.07 -0.27
C GLN A 143 5.68 13.52 1.18
N GLN A 144 6.39 14.62 1.43
CA GLN A 144 6.54 15.16 2.78
C GLN A 144 5.20 15.66 3.35
N GLN A 145 4.38 16.35 2.56
CA GLN A 145 3.03 16.77 2.96
C GLN A 145 2.16 15.57 3.32
N ASP A 146 2.20 14.49 2.53
CA ASP A 146 1.48 13.25 2.81
C ASP A 146 1.95 12.59 4.11
N LEU A 147 3.26 12.58 4.39
CA LEU A 147 3.82 12.04 5.62
C LEU A 147 3.39 12.85 6.85
N VAL A 148 3.38 14.19 6.74
CA VAL A 148 2.86 15.07 7.79
C VAL A 148 1.37 14.83 7.99
N GLY A 149 0.61 14.70 6.90
CA GLY A 149 -0.79 14.32 6.92
C GLY A 149 -1.02 13.02 7.67
N LYS A 150 -0.17 12.01 7.50
CA LYS A 150 -0.26 10.69 8.17
C LYS A 150 0.20 10.67 9.64
N ARG A 151 0.78 11.74 10.18
CA ARG A 151 1.33 11.76 11.55
C ARG A 151 0.25 11.49 12.63
N HIS A 152 -0.98 11.93 12.42
CA HIS A 152 -2.07 11.74 13.38
C HIS A 152 -2.40 10.25 13.62
N TYR A 153 -2.22 9.38 12.61
CA TYR A 153 -2.45 7.94 12.77
C TYR A 153 -1.60 7.32 13.87
N LEU A 154 -0.35 7.77 14.03
CA LEU A 154 0.52 7.27 15.09
C LEU A 154 -0.07 7.59 16.48
N PHE A 155 -0.57 8.80 16.66
CA PHE A 155 -1.18 9.22 17.93
C PHE A 155 -2.50 8.50 18.18
N ASP A 156 -3.31 8.26 17.15
CA ASP A 156 -4.56 7.52 17.28
C ASP A 156 -4.33 6.05 17.64
N VAL A 157 -3.33 5.41 17.03
CA VAL A 157 -2.91 4.05 17.41
C VAL A 157 -2.44 4.00 18.87
N GLN A 158 -1.65 4.98 19.32
CA GLN A 158 -1.20 5.04 20.71
C GLN A 158 -2.37 5.22 21.68
N ARG A 159 -3.31 6.14 21.39
CA ARG A 159 -4.51 6.35 22.22
C ARG A 159 -5.38 5.09 22.30
N ASN A 160 -5.61 4.44 21.16
CA ASN A 160 -6.42 3.23 21.09
C ASN A 160 -5.75 2.04 21.81
N ASN A 161 -4.43 1.90 21.69
CA ASN A 161 -3.69 0.88 22.42
C ASN A 161 -3.80 1.08 23.94
N ILE A 162 -3.63 2.32 24.43
CA ILE A 162 -3.76 2.63 25.86
C ILE A 162 -5.19 2.36 26.34
N ALA A 163 -6.21 2.82 25.59
CA ALA A 163 -7.61 2.57 25.92
C ALA A 163 -7.92 1.07 26.00
N MET A 164 -7.45 0.29 25.03
CA MET A 164 -7.61 -1.16 25.01
C MET A 164 -6.91 -1.83 26.20
N THR A 165 -5.68 -1.42 26.54
CA THR A 165 -4.96 -1.98 27.69
C THR A 165 -5.69 -1.74 29.01
N ILE A 166 -6.29 -0.55 29.20
CA ILE A 166 -7.07 -0.25 30.41
C ILE A 166 -8.32 -1.14 30.48
N GLU A 167 -9.02 -1.30 29.36
CA GLU A 167 -10.18 -2.19 29.23
C GLU A 167 -9.85 -3.67 29.51
N LEU A 168 -8.66 -4.12 29.08
CA LEU A 168 -8.17 -5.46 29.38
C LEU A 168 -7.90 -5.63 30.88
N PHE A 169 -7.17 -4.71 31.50
CA PHE A 169 -6.90 -4.77 32.94
C PHE A 169 -8.18 -4.73 33.77
N TYR A 170 -9.18 -3.94 33.35
CA TYR A 170 -10.48 -3.92 34.00
C TYR A 170 -11.18 -5.29 33.93
N ARG A 171 -11.26 -5.89 32.75
CA ARG A 171 -11.83 -7.24 32.56
C ARG A 171 -11.05 -8.30 33.35
N GLU A 172 -9.72 -8.26 33.35
CA GLU A 172 -8.91 -9.19 34.13
C GLU A 172 -9.20 -9.11 35.63
N ARG A 173 -9.33 -7.90 36.18
CA ARG A 173 -9.67 -7.72 37.61
C ARG A 173 -11.04 -8.30 37.94
N LEU A 174 -12.04 -8.08 37.09
CA LEU A 174 -13.36 -8.68 37.26
C LEU A 174 -13.31 -10.21 37.15
N HIS A 175 -12.58 -10.75 36.17
CA HIS A 175 -12.41 -12.19 36.01
C HIS A 175 -11.68 -12.84 37.18
N LYS A 176 -10.68 -12.18 37.77
CA LYS A 176 -10.02 -12.64 39.00
C LYS A 176 -11.02 -12.77 40.14
N VAL A 177 -11.82 -11.73 40.41
CA VAL A 177 -12.84 -11.76 41.46
C VAL A 177 -13.88 -12.86 41.21
N TYR A 178 -14.37 -12.97 39.97
CA TYR A 178 -15.31 -14.02 39.59
C TYR A 178 -14.73 -15.43 39.83
N THR A 179 -13.47 -15.64 39.45
CA THR A 179 -12.79 -16.94 39.59
C THR A 179 -12.56 -17.28 41.06
N GLU A 180 -12.17 -16.32 41.89
CA GLU A 180 -12.01 -16.50 43.34
C GLU A 180 -13.33 -16.89 44.03
N VAL A 181 -14.43 -16.21 43.70
CA VAL A 181 -15.76 -16.54 44.25
C VAL A 181 -16.20 -17.93 43.80
N LYS A 182 -16.00 -18.25 42.51
CA LYS A 182 -16.30 -19.57 41.97
C LYS A 182 -15.48 -20.67 42.67
N ASN A 183 -14.18 -20.46 42.86
CA ASN A 183 -13.29 -21.43 43.52
C ASN A 183 -13.75 -21.73 44.96
N ARG A 184 -14.22 -20.73 45.70
CA ARG A 184 -14.78 -20.94 47.05
C ARG A 184 -16.05 -21.77 47.03
N LEU A 185 -16.96 -21.49 46.09
CA LEU A 185 -18.19 -22.26 45.93
C LEU A 185 -17.91 -23.71 45.50
N ASP A 186 -17.06 -23.88 44.50
CA ASP A 186 -16.64 -25.18 43.99
C ASP A 186 -15.94 -26.01 45.09
N TYR A 187 -15.15 -25.36 45.97
CA TYR A 187 -14.57 -26.00 47.15
C TYR A 187 -15.63 -26.55 48.10
N HIS A 188 -16.67 -25.78 48.41
CA HIS A 188 -17.76 -26.24 49.28
C HIS A 188 -18.53 -27.42 48.66
N ILE A 189 -18.83 -27.35 47.36
CA ILE A 189 -19.49 -28.44 46.63
C ILE A 189 -18.62 -29.70 46.62
N ALA A 190 -17.31 -29.55 46.34
CA ALA A 190 -16.36 -30.66 46.35
C ALA A 190 -16.27 -31.30 47.75
N LYS A 191 -16.20 -30.49 48.82
CA LYS A 191 -16.22 -30.98 50.19
C LYS A 191 -17.49 -31.78 50.50
N GLN A 192 -18.67 -31.26 50.13
CA GLN A 192 -19.93 -31.98 50.32
C GLN A 192 -20.00 -33.29 49.53
N ASN A 193 -19.53 -33.27 48.28
CA ASN A 193 -19.46 -34.46 47.44
C ASN A 193 -18.49 -35.51 48.01
N MET A 194 -17.37 -35.09 48.60
CA MET A 194 -16.41 -35.97 49.26
C MET A 194 -17.03 -36.60 50.52
N MET A 195 -17.69 -35.82 51.37
CA MET A 195 -18.35 -36.34 52.58
C MET A 195 -19.43 -37.37 52.23
N ARG A 196 -20.32 -37.03 51.29
CA ARG A 196 -21.34 -37.98 50.80
C ARG A 196 -20.73 -39.26 50.22
N ARG A 197 -19.62 -39.15 49.48
CA ARG A 197 -18.90 -40.32 48.96
C ARG A 197 -18.32 -41.17 50.08
N LYS A 198 -17.71 -40.56 51.09
CA LYS A 198 -17.16 -41.26 52.26
C LYS A 198 -18.23 -41.96 53.09
N GLU A 199 -19.37 -41.32 53.28
CA GLU A 199 -20.54 -41.92 53.94
C GLU A 199 -21.05 -43.13 53.15
N GLN A 200 -21.16 -43.02 51.82
CA GLN A 200 -21.54 -44.13 50.95
C GLN A 200 -20.53 -45.29 51.01
N GLU A 201 -19.23 -44.99 50.91
CA GLU A 201 -18.16 -46.00 51.03
C GLU A 201 -18.23 -46.70 52.40
N HIS A 202 -18.36 -45.96 53.49
CA HIS A 202 -18.46 -46.53 54.83
C HIS A 202 -19.73 -47.38 55.00
N MET A 203 -20.87 -46.91 54.48
CA MET A 203 -22.12 -47.68 54.47
C MET A 203 -21.97 -48.99 53.70
N ILE A 204 -21.35 -48.97 52.51
CA ILE A 204 -21.08 -50.18 51.72
C ILE A 204 -20.20 -51.14 52.50
N THR A 205 -19.06 -50.68 53.02
CA THR A 205 -18.13 -51.51 53.82
C THR A 205 -18.79 -52.04 55.11
N TRP A 206 -19.65 -51.26 55.77
CA TRP A 206 -20.40 -51.71 56.94
C TRP A 206 -21.40 -52.80 56.57
N VAL A 207 -22.17 -52.62 55.48
CA VAL A 207 -23.12 -53.62 54.98
C VAL A 207 -22.38 -54.90 54.57
N GLU A 208 -21.28 -54.80 53.83
CA GLU A 208 -20.45 -55.95 53.45
C GLU A 208 -19.97 -56.72 54.69
N ASN A 209 -19.39 -56.02 55.68
CA ASN A 209 -18.93 -56.65 56.92
C ASN A 209 -20.06 -57.27 57.74
N HIS A 210 -21.23 -56.61 57.81
CA HIS A 210 -22.38 -57.13 58.54
C HIS A 210 -22.99 -58.35 57.84
N VAL A 211 -23.09 -58.31 56.50
CA VAL A 211 -23.53 -59.44 55.67
C VAL A 211 -22.57 -60.62 55.84
N VAL A 212 -21.26 -60.43 55.68
CA VAL A 212 -20.24 -61.49 55.87
C VAL A 212 -20.29 -62.09 57.28
N LYS A 213 -20.53 -61.28 58.32
CA LYS A 213 -20.68 -61.78 59.70
C LYS A 213 -22.00 -62.53 59.93
N SER A 214 -23.09 -62.06 59.34
CA SER A 214 -24.42 -62.69 59.46
C SER A 214 -24.48 -64.04 58.73
N ILE A 215 -23.76 -64.15 57.60
CA ILE A 215 -23.44 -65.40 56.93
C ILE A 215 -22.33 -66.12 57.74
N SER A 216 -22.63 -66.47 58.99
CA SER A 216 -21.79 -67.42 59.72
C SER A 216 -21.86 -68.79 59.04
N ALA A 217 -20.85 -69.64 59.23
CA ALA A 217 -20.70 -70.97 58.60
C ALA A 217 -21.93 -71.91 58.74
N GLN A 218 -22.90 -71.57 59.59
CA GLN A 218 -24.17 -72.28 59.74
C GLN A 218 -25.15 -72.02 58.57
N GLN A 219 -25.18 -70.80 58.02
CA GLN A 219 -26.13 -70.40 56.98
C GLN A 219 -25.66 -70.79 55.57
N GLU A 220 -24.34 -70.88 55.34
CA GLU A 220 -23.78 -71.42 54.09
C GLU A 220 -24.22 -72.88 53.87
N LYS A 221 -24.27 -73.70 54.93
CA LYS A 221 -24.72 -75.10 54.85
C LYS A 221 -26.20 -75.24 54.54
N GLU A 222 -27.05 -74.40 55.15
CA GLU A 222 -28.49 -74.39 54.87
C GLU A 222 -28.82 -73.82 53.49
N THR A 223 -28.02 -72.86 53.00
CA THR A 223 -28.20 -72.27 51.67
C THR A 223 -27.70 -73.22 50.58
N ILE A 224 -26.60 -73.96 50.80
CA ILE A 224 -26.18 -75.06 49.90
C ILE A 224 -27.28 -76.14 49.84
N ALA A 225 -27.88 -76.52 50.97
CA ALA A 225 -28.98 -77.48 51.00
C ALA A 225 -30.23 -76.97 50.24
N LYS A 226 -30.56 -75.68 50.37
CA LYS A 226 -31.65 -75.04 49.61
C LYS A 226 -31.35 -74.92 48.11
N CYS A 227 -30.13 -74.57 47.70
CA CYS A 227 -29.75 -74.54 46.28
C CYS A 227 -29.75 -75.95 45.65
N ILE A 228 -29.36 -77.00 46.39
CA ILE A 228 -29.51 -78.39 45.92
C ILE A 228 -31.01 -78.76 45.79
N ALA A 229 -31.87 -78.28 46.69
CA ALA A 229 -33.30 -78.59 46.69
C ALA A 229 -34.14 -77.77 45.69
N GLU A 230 -33.85 -76.49 45.46
CA GLU A 230 -34.64 -75.60 44.59
C GLU A 230 -34.03 -75.43 43.19
N ASP A 231 -32.73 -75.17 43.08
CA ASP A 231 -32.12 -74.81 41.78
C ASP A 231 -31.91 -76.04 40.88
N VAL A 232 -31.51 -77.19 41.45
CA VAL A 232 -31.36 -78.45 40.67
C VAL A 232 -32.74 -79.03 40.30
N PHE A 233 -33.73 -78.90 41.17
CA PHE A 233 -35.08 -79.44 40.96
C PHE A 233 -35.89 -78.58 39.98
N SER A 234 -35.74 -77.25 40.00
CA SER A 234 -36.39 -76.34 39.05
C SER A 234 -35.80 -76.43 37.64
N VAL A 235 -34.49 -76.70 37.48
CA VAL A 235 -33.89 -76.98 36.16
C VAL A 235 -34.37 -78.34 35.60
N THR A 236 -34.67 -79.31 36.46
CA THR A 236 -35.21 -80.62 36.06
C THR A 236 -36.69 -80.54 35.65
N LEU A 237 -37.49 -79.67 36.29
CA LEU A 237 -38.89 -79.42 35.93
C LEU A 237 -39.10 -78.47 34.73
N ASN A 238 -38.09 -77.69 34.34
CA ASN A 238 -38.20 -76.76 33.19
C ASN A 238 -37.99 -77.44 31.80
N LYS A 239 -37.85 -78.77 31.74
CA LYS A 239 -37.82 -79.53 30.48
C LYS A 239 -39.21 -79.88 29.92
N ASN A 240 -40.30 -79.70 30.68
CA ASN A 240 -41.65 -80.12 30.27
C ASN A 240 -42.74 -79.07 30.53
N ILE A 241 -42.80 -77.95 29.77
CA ILE A 241 -44.06 -77.23 29.41
C ILE A 241 -43.78 -76.16 28.30
N PRO A 242 -44.65 -76.02 27.26
CA PRO A 242 -44.30 -75.39 25.98
C PRO A 242 -44.52 -73.86 25.84
N LEU A 243 -43.75 -73.29 24.91
CA LEU A 243 -43.68 -71.89 24.46
C LEU A 243 -45.01 -71.32 23.90
N LYS A 244 -45.79 -70.56 24.70
CA LYS A 244 -46.70 -69.52 24.15
C LYS A 244 -46.91 -68.36 25.13
N LYS A 245 -46.02 -67.34 25.07
CA LYS A 245 -46.28 -65.90 25.36
C LYS A 245 -44.99 -65.06 25.39
N LYS A 246 -44.12 -65.18 24.38
CA LYS A 246 -42.97 -64.26 24.17
C LYS A 246 -42.99 -63.62 22.77
N LYS A 247 -44.11 -62.99 22.36
CA LYS A 247 -44.12 -62.13 21.15
C LYS A 247 -44.81 -60.77 21.29
N LYS A 248 -45.61 -60.50 22.33
CA LYS A 248 -46.29 -59.19 22.48
C LYS A 248 -45.52 -58.14 23.31
N LYS A 249 -44.56 -58.52 24.16
CA LYS A 249 -43.83 -57.58 25.04
C LYS A 249 -42.51 -57.04 24.47
N LYS A 250 -41.96 -57.63 23.40
CA LYS A 250 -40.69 -57.18 22.78
C LYS A 250 -40.84 -56.00 21.80
N LYS A 251 -42.04 -55.73 21.27
CA LYS A 251 -42.25 -54.62 20.32
C LYS A 251 -42.39 -53.25 20.99
N THR A 252 -42.93 -53.18 22.22
CA THR A 252 -43.18 -51.91 22.89
C THR A 252 -41.95 -51.33 23.60
N VAL A 253 -40.96 -52.16 23.97
CA VAL A 253 -39.77 -51.70 24.71
C VAL A 253 -38.64 -51.24 23.77
N SER A 254 -38.59 -51.74 22.54
CA SER A 254 -37.55 -51.36 21.56
C SER A 254 -37.74 -49.95 21.00
N ASN A 255 -38.99 -49.45 20.92
CA ASN A 255 -39.27 -48.12 20.36
C ASN A 255 -39.00 -46.97 21.34
N THR A 256 -38.94 -47.22 22.64
CA THR A 256 -38.70 -46.18 23.66
C THR A 256 -37.21 -45.98 23.93
N ILE A 257 -36.37 -47.00 23.70
CA ILE A 257 -34.92 -46.95 23.95
C ILE A 257 -34.16 -46.23 22.81
N LYS A 258 -34.70 -46.17 21.59
CA LYS A 258 -34.09 -45.42 20.46
C LYS A 258 -34.31 -43.90 20.49
N ARG A 259 -35.09 -43.36 21.42
CA ARG A 259 -35.42 -41.91 21.48
C ARG A 259 -34.67 -41.12 22.56
N LEU A 260 -33.86 -41.78 23.38
CA LEU A 260 -33.16 -41.15 24.52
C LEU A 260 -31.62 -41.11 24.38
N SER A 261 -31.05 -41.65 23.30
CA SER A 261 -29.60 -41.62 23.03
C SER A 261 -29.17 -40.57 22.01
N ALA A 262 -29.96 -39.52 21.79
CA ALA A 262 -29.58 -38.41 20.92
C ALA A 262 -29.68 -37.09 21.70
N THR A 263 -28.65 -36.79 22.49
CA THR A 263 -28.30 -35.40 22.83
C THR A 263 -27.13 -34.97 21.95
N PRO A 264 -27.19 -33.75 21.37
CA PRO A 264 -26.18 -33.28 20.43
C PRO A 264 -24.93 -32.78 21.17
N GLN A 265 -23.77 -33.08 20.57
CA GLN A 265 -22.52 -32.43 20.93
C GLN A 265 -22.56 -30.94 20.57
N ILE A 266 -22.28 -30.10 21.56
CA ILE A 266 -21.96 -28.69 21.35
C ILE A 266 -20.43 -28.63 21.18
N HIS A 267 -19.99 -28.54 19.93
CA HIS A 267 -18.62 -28.19 19.59
C HIS A 267 -18.61 -26.78 19.00
N THR A 268 -17.76 -25.95 19.59
CA THR A 268 -17.33 -24.63 19.14
C THR A 268 -16.70 -24.68 17.74
N THR A 269 -17.09 -23.77 16.85
CA THR A 269 -16.16 -23.00 15.99
C THR A 269 -16.86 -21.77 15.41
N CYS A 270 -16.30 -20.60 15.73
CA CYS A 270 -16.49 -19.34 15.04
C CYS A 270 -16.00 -19.45 13.60
N HIS A 271 -16.77 -18.97 12.60
CA HIS A 271 -16.25 -18.18 11.48
C HIS A 271 -17.39 -17.67 10.58
N TRP A 272 -17.28 -16.41 10.15
CA TRP A 272 -17.98 -15.73 9.03
C TRP A 272 -19.38 -15.16 9.27
N PHE A 273 -19.40 -13.92 9.78
CA PHE A 273 -20.42 -12.92 9.42
C PHE A 273 -19.72 -11.78 8.67
N THR A 274 -19.81 -11.81 7.35
CA THR A 274 -19.46 -10.69 6.46
C THR A 274 -20.48 -10.66 5.33
N LYS A 275 -21.50 -9.81 5.47
CA LYS A 275 -22.21 -9.08 4.42
C LYS A 275 -23.49 -8.47 5.00
N ILE A 276 -23.47 -7.15 5.17
CA ILE A 276 -24.53 -6.16 4.91
C ILE A 276 -24.06 -4.85 5.59
N CYS A 277 -23.18 -4.16 4.87
CA CYS A 277 -22.96 -2.71 4.76
C CYS A 277 -22.01 -2.53 3.58
#